data_AF-A0A3E1RCU1-F1
#
_entry.id   AF-A0A3E1RCU1-F1
#
_cell.length_a   1.000
_cell.length_b   1.000
_cell.length_c   1.000
_cell.angle_alpha   90.00
_cell.angle_beta   90.00
_cell.angle_gamma   90.00
#
_symmetry.space_group_name_H-M   'P 1'
#
loop_
_entity.id
_entity.type
_entity.pdbx_description
1 polymer ?
#
loop_
_entity_poly.entity_id
_entity_poly.type
_entity_poly.pdbx_seq_one_letter_code
_entity_poly.pdbx_strand_id
1 'polypeptide(L)' 'MSHFVEFIKTLVPHFPSQQELDEQYLSESVDVYDVERRIFEIDHRGSQTEQQGIALGGALH' A
#
# COMPACT_ATOMS: atom_id res chain seq x y z
N MET A 1 4.85 -24.16 -16.06
CA MET A 1 5.14 -23.05 -15.13
C MET A 1 3.82 -22.40 -14.70
N SER A 2 3.11 -23.02 -13.74
CA SER A 2 1.78 -22.56 -13.26
C SER A 2 1.61 -22.79 -11.76
N HIS A 3 2.10 -23.93 -11.25
CA HIS A 3 1.90 -24.35 -9.86
C HIS A 3 2.54 -23.42 -8.80
N PHE A 4 3.56 -22.65 -9.16
CA PHE A 4 4.16 -21.67 -8.25
C PHE A 4 3.21 -20.49 -7.97
N VAL A 5 2.47 -20.04 -8.97
CA VAL A 5 1.48 -18.96 -8.82
C VAL A 5 0.26 -19.45 -8.03
N GLU A 6 -0.19 -20.68 -8.27
CA GLU A 6 -1.24 -21.30 -7.47
C GLU A 6 -0.82 -21.49 -6.01
N PHE A 7 0.42 -21.91 -5.77
CA PHE A 7 0.99 -22.03 -4.43
C PHE A 7 1.04 -20.68 -3.71
N ILE A 8 1.47 -19.59 -4.39
CA ILE A 8 1.42 -18.25 -3.82
C ILE A 8 -0.03 -17.86 -3.47
N LYS A 9 -1.00 -18.11 -4.36
CA LYS A 9 -2.42 -17.80 -4.09
C LYS A 9 -2.96 -18.57 -2.88
N THR A 10 -2.52 -19.81 -2.64
CA THR A 10 -2.91 -20.57 -1.44
C THR A 10 -2.27 -20.06 -0.14
N LEU A 11 -1.18 -19.30 -0.25
CA LEU A 11 -0.45 -18.69 0.86
C LEU A 11 -0.83 -17.23 1.11
N VAL A 12 -1.89 -16.73 0.46
CA VAL A 12 -2.42 -15.37 0.68
C VAL A 12 -3.68 -15.48 1.55
N PRO A 13 -3.56 -15.75 2.86
CA PRO A 13 -4.67 -15.58 3.76
C PRO A 13 -4.93 -14.08 3.92
N HIS A 14 -6.14 -13.65 3.56
CA HIS A 14 -6.78 -12.41 3.99
C HIS A 14 -5.84 -11.20 4.14
N PHE A 15 -5.14 -10.86 3.06
CA PHE A 15 -4.43 -9.59 3.05
C PHE A 15 -5.48 -8.49 3.13
N PRO A 16 -5.39 -7.58 4.13
CA PRO A 16 -6.31 -6.47 4.22
C PRO A 16 -6.24 -5.69 2.91
N SER A 17 -7.41 -5.35 2.39
CA SER A 17 -7.54 -4.42 1.29
C SER A 17 -6.86 -3.10 1.64
N GLN A 18 -6.44 -2.35 0.62
CA GLN A 18 -5.90 -1.00 0.83
C GLN A 18 -6.88 -0.13 1.61
N GLN A 19 -8.18 -0.28 1.38
CA GLN A 19 -9.22 0.41 2.12
C GLN A 19 -9.20 0.07 3.62
N GLU A 20 -9.08 -1.22 3.99
CA GLU A 20 -9.01 -1.62 5.40
C GLU A 20 -7.75 -1.07 6.09
N LEU A 21 -6.62 -1.02 5.36
CA LEU A 21 -5.39 -0.40 5.85
C LEU A 21 -5.54 1.11 6.04
N ASP A 22 -6.21 1.79 5.11
CA ASP A 22 -6.45 3.23 5.16
C ASP A 22 -7.43 3.58 6.29
N GLU A 23 -8.48 2.78 6.48
CA GLU A 23 -9.43 2.91 7.60
C GLU A 23 -8.74 2.71 8.95
N GLN A 24 -7.89 1.69 9.07
CA GLN A 24 -7.07 1.49 10.28
C GLN A 24 -6.13 2.68 10.51
N TYR A 25 -5.47 3.17 9.46
CA TYR A 25 -4.56 4.32 9.54
C TYR A 25 -5.28 5.59 10.01
N LEU A 26 -6.50 5.84 9.54
CA LEU A 26 -7.31 6.98 9.99
C LEU A 26 -7.82 6.78 11.42
N SER A 27 -8.11 5.55 11.84
CA SER A 27 -8.58 5.25 13.21
C SER A 27 -7.53 5.52 14.29
N GLU A 28 -6.24 5.53 13.92
CA GLU A 28 -5.11 5.85 14.78
C GLU A 28 -4.87 7.36 14.95
N SER A 29 -5.77 8.21 14.42
CA SER A 29 -5.66 9.67 14.53
C SER A 29 -5.92 10.16 15.97
N VAL A 30 -5.12 11.15 16.39
CA VAL A 30 -5.20 11.70 17.76
C VAL A 30 -6.17 12.87 17.85
N ASP A 31 -6.28 13.66 16.78
CA ASP A 31 -7.16 14.82 16.67
C ASP A 31 -7.60 15.08 15.22
N VAL A 32 -8.44 16.09 15.02
CA VAL A 32 -9.00 16.45 13.71
C VAL A 32 -7.91 16.89 12.73
N TYR A 33 -6.86 17.57 13.20
CA TYR A 33 -5.77 18.00 12.34
C TYR A 33 -4.94 16.80 11.85
N ASP A 34 -4.72 15.79 12.70
CA ASP A 34 -4.07 14.56 12.31
C ASP A 34 -4.92 13.74 11.33
N VAL A 35 -6.25 13.73 11.47
CA VAL A 35 -7.15 13.13 10.47
C VAL A 35 -6.96 13.77 9.10
N GLU A 36 -7.02 15.10 9.02
CA GLU A 36 -6.86 15.84 7.76
C GLU A 36 -5.50 15.56 7.11
N ARG A 37 -4.43 15.55 7.91
CA ARG A 37 -3.08 15.21 7.45
C ARG A 37 -3.02 13.80 6.87
N ARG A 38 -3.60 12.81 7.56
CA ARG A 38 -3.57 11.40 7.11
C ARG A 38 -4.41 11.18 5.86
N ILE A 39 -5.56 11.84 5.72
CA ILE A 39 -6.35 11.84 4.47
C ILE A 39 -5.52 12.37 3.32
N PHE A 40 -4.84 13.51 3.53
CA PHE A 40 -3.96 14.09 2.51
C PHE A 40 -2.84 13.13 2.11
N GLU A 41 -2.21 12.44 3.06
CA GLU A 41 -1.17 11.44 2.79
C GLU A 41 -1.69 10.25 1.97
N ILE A 42 -2.88 9.74 2.27
CA ILE A 42 -3.54 8.67 1.51
C ILE A 42 -3.77 9.12 0.06
N ASP A 43 -4.34 10.31 -0.13
CA ASP A 43 -4.62 10.88 -1.46
C ASP A 43 -3.35 11.07 -2.30
N HIS A 44 -2.23 11.43 -1.66
CA HIS A 44 -0.97 11.71 -2.35
C HIS A 44 -0.07 10.47 -2.54
N ARG A 45 -0.40 9.33 -1.90
CA ARG A 45 0.37 8.07 -2.00
C ARG A 45 0.49 7.54 -3.42
N GLY A 46 -0.52 7.80 -4.27
CA GLY A 46 -0.52 7.44 -5.69
C GLY A 46 0.58 8.15 -6.50
N SER A 47 0.94 9.37 -6.13
CA SER A 47 1.94 10.19 -6.85
C SER A 47 3.40 9.85 -6.51
N GLN A 48 3.66 9.30 -5.33
CA GLN A 48 5.01 8.97 -4.87
C GLN A 48 5.51 7.60 -5.36
N THR A 49 4.58 6.71 -5.73
CA THR A 49 4.92 5.37 -6.23
C THR A 49 5.58 5.42 -7.61
N GLU A 50 5.24 6.42 -8.44
CA GLU A 50 5.90 6.61 -9.75
C GLU A 50 7.36 7.05 -9.62
N GLN A 51 7.75 7.77 -8.56
CA GLN A 51 9.14 8.14 -8.33
C GLN A 51 9.99 6.98 -7.76
N GLN A 52 9.40 6.06 -7.00
CA GLN A 52 10.15 4.93 -6.42
C GLN A 52 10.21 3.70 -7.34
N GLY A 53 9.28 3.56 -8.31
CA GLY A 53 9.30 2.48 -9.31
C GLY A 53 10.50 2.55 -10.28
N ILE A 54 11.03 3.74 -10.57
CA ILE A 54 12.22 3.89 -11.42
C ILE A 54 13.51 3.50 -10.68
N ALA A 55 13.56 3.66 -9.35
CA ALA A 55 14.74 3.37 -8.55
C ALA A 55 15.00 1.86 -8.36
N LEU A 56 13.96 1.02 -8.37
CA LEU A 56 14.11 -0.44 -8.22
C LEU A 56 14.28 -1.18 -9.56
N GLY A 57 13.89 -0.58 -10.69
CA GLY A 57 14.07 -1.16 -12.03
C GLY A 57 15.46 -0.99 -12.65
N GLY A 58 16.30 -0.10 -12.10
CA GLY A 58 17.61 0.25 -12.67
C GLY A 58 18.78 -0.66 -12.28
N ALA A 59 18.58 -1.65 -11.40
CA ALA A 59 19.66 -2.52 -10.90
C ALA A 59 19.80 -3.86 -11.66
N LEU A 60 19.10 -4.05 -12.78
CA LEU A 60 19.12 -5.30 -13.56
C LEU A 60 19.39 -5.10 -15.06
N HIS A 61 20.23 -4.13 -15.45
CA HIS A 61 20.74 -4.06 -16.82
C HIS A 61 22.20 -3.64 -16.88
#